data_AF-A0A849ASL5-F1
#
_entry.id   AF-A0A849ASL5-F1
#
_cell.length_a   1.000
_cell.length_b   1.000
_cell.length_c   1.000
_cell.angle_alpha   90.00
_cell.angle_beta   90.00
_cell.angle_gamma   90.00
#
_symmetry.space_group_name_H-M   'P 1'
#
loop_
_entity.id
_entity.type
_entity.pdbx_description
1 polymer ?
#
loop_
_entity_poly.entity_id
_entity_poly.type
_entity_poly.pdbx_seq_one_letter_code
_entity_poly.pdbx_strand_id
1 'polypeptide(L)'
;MSRPDLTAPPIEGEPLDLSVNGIDQYVFLGPKSQETGIWSGRLIVDGAGEPVWIEEDSDPDGDTAGWDLRVQDYQGQEVLTWWEGTVDTPLAEGEVVILDDSYEQIARVGTGGDLPHRMVDLHETTVTEEGTLLVLAYVPKQTDLTAFGGETDG
;
A
#
# COMPACT_ATOMS: atom_id res chain seq x y z
N MET A 1 -12.04 8.60 21.62
CA MET A 1 -11.78 7.42 22.48
C MET A 1 -10.33 7.08 22.24
N SER A 2 -9.43 7.22 23.21
CA SER A 2 -8.02 6.93 22.97
C SER A 2 -7.79 5.40 22.87
N ARG A 3 -6.98 4.99 21.90
CA ARG A 3 -6.55 3.59 21.64
C ARG A 3 -5.09 3.41 22.06
N PRO A 4 -4.80 3.25 23.36
CA PRO A 4 -3.43 3.17 23.89
C PRO A 4 -2.69 1.88 23.52
N ASP A 5 -3.36 0.91 22.90
CA ASP A 5 -2.80 -0.32 22.35
C ASP A 5 -2.03 -0.10 21.04
N LEU A 6 -2.16 1.07 20.44
CA LEU A 6 -1.62 1.41 19.12
C LEU A 6 -0.21 2.03 19.25
N THR A 7 0.79 1.36 18.69
CA THR A 7 2.20 1.80 18.67
C THR A 7 2.49 2.76 17.50
N ALA A 8 1.59 3.72 17.25
CA ALA A 8 1.82 4.72 16.21
C ALA A 8 3.12 5.50 16.50
N PRO A 9 3.88 5.88 15.46
CA PRO A 9 4.94 6.87 15.64
C PRO A 9 4.31 8.18 16.15
N PRO A 10 5.04 8.98 16.95
CA PRO A 10 4.53 10.28 17.39
C PRO A 10 4.22 11.15 16.17
N ILE A 11 2.99 11.64 16.09
CA ILE A 11 2.54 12.56 15.05
C ILE A 11 2.52 13.94 15.67
N GLU A 12 3.41 14.81 15.19
CA GLU A 12 3.49 16.19 15.62
C GLU A 12 2.91 17.09 14.52
N GLY A 13 1.96 17.94 14.88
CA GLY A 13 1.32 18.86 13.95
C GLY A 13 0.25 19.71 14.61
N GLU A 14 -0.20 20.72 13.90
CA GLU A 14 -1.37 21.50 14.29
C GLU A 14 -2.66 20.75 13.90
N PRO A 15 -3.68 20.71 14.76
CA PRO A 15 -4.97 20.12 14.43
C PRO A 15 -5.55 20.71 13.14
N LEU A 16 -6.08 19.84 12.30
CA LEU A 16 -6.76 20.20 11.06
C LEU A 16 -8.27 20.15 11.27
N ASP A 17 -8.97 21.20 10.85
CA ASP A 17 -10.43 21.13 10.68
C ASP A 17 -10.73 20.35 9.40
N LEU A 18 -10.91 19.05 9.56
CA LEU A 18 -11.21 18.11 8.48
C LEU A 18 -12.71 17.86 8.33
N SER A 19 -13.57 18.77 8.81
CA SER A 19 -15.01 18.60 8.65
C SER A 19 -15.49 19.07 7.27
N VAL A 20 -16.17 18.18 6.53
CA VAL A 20 -16.81 18.52 5.26
C VAL A 20 -18.31 18.28 5.40
N ASN A 21 -19.11 19.34 5.29
CA ASN A 21 -20.56 19.30 5.51
C ASN A 21 -20.97 18.68 6.87
N GLY A 22 -20.14 18.86 7.91
CA GLY A 22 -20.39 18.31 9.24
C GLY A 22 -20.04 16.83 9.39
N ILE A 23 -19.30 16.26 8.44
CA ILE A 23 -18.74 14.90 8.50
C ILE A 23 -17.23 15.00 8.69
N ASP A 24 -16.74 14.47 9.80
CA ASP A 24 -15.30 14.39 10.08
C ASP A 24 -14.62 13.50 9.03
N GLN A 25 -13.54 13.99 8.43
CA GLN A 25 -12.72 13.24 7.48
C GLN A 25 -11.46 12.69 8.17
N TYR A 26 -10.86 11.70 7.53
CA TYR A 26 -9.64 11.06 7.99
C TYR A 26 -8.47 11.32 7.04
N VAL A 27 -7.25 11.20 7.56
CA VAL A 27 -6.02 11.22 6.76
C VAL A 27 -5.42 9.82 6.74
N PHE A 28 -5.11 9.35 5.54
CA PHE A 28 -4.50 8.05 5.28
C PHE A 28 -3.01 8.25 5.06
N LEU A 29 -2.20 7.54 5.81
CA LEU A 29 -0.76 7.71 5.84
C LEU A 29 -0.07 6.36 5.65
N GLY A 30 0.97 6.34 4.82
CA GLY A 30 1.87 5.19 4.68
C GLY A 30 3.33 5.57 4.93
N PRO A 31 3.73 5.92 6.17
CA PRO A 31 5.12 6.21 6.50
C PRO A 31 6.05 5.07 6.07
N LYS A 32 7.19 5.45 5.47
CA LYS A 32 8.24 4.54 5.06
C LYS A 32 9.53 4.93 5.77
N SER A 33 10.10 3.99 6.49
CA SER A 33 11.43 4.14 7.06
C SER A 33 12.41 3.30 6.25
N GLN A 34 13.03 3.90 5.22
CA GLN A 34 14.16 3.27 4.54
C GLN A 34 15.50 3.54 5.27
N GLU A 35 15.56 4.53 6.16
CA GLU A 35 16.84 5.00 6.73
C GLU A 35 16.91 5.07 8.27
N THR A 36 15.78 5.25 8.98
CA THR A 36 15.81 5.58 10.42
C THR A 36 15.41 4.43 11.34
N GLY A 37 14.83 3.35 10.79
CA GLY A 37 14.32 2.19 11.53
C GLY A 37 13.22 2.51 12.54
N ILE A 38 12.58 3.69 12.45
CA ILE A 38 11.71 4.19 13.51
C ILE A 38 10.36 3.48 13.50
N TRP A 39 9.72 3.38 12.32
CA TRP A 39 8.45 2.68 12.13
C TRP A 39 8.08 2.68 10.63
N SER A 40 7.45 1.61 10.14
CA SER A 40 6.80 1.57 8.83
C SER A 40 5.47 0.82 8.88
N GLY A 41 4.51 1.30 8.11
CA GLY A 41 3.18 0.70 8.08
C GLY A 41 2.16 1.62 7.44
N ARG A 42 0.91 1.36 7.76
CA ARG A 42 -0.28 2.06 7.29
C ARG A 42 -1.05 2.57 8.50
N LEU A 43 -1.47 3.82 8.48
CA LEU A 43 -2.30 4.36 9.55
C LEU A 43 -3.38 5.30 9.02
N ILE A 44 -4.47 5.36 9.76
CA ILE A 44 -5.56 6.31 9.57
C ILE A 44 -5.62 7.18 10.81
N VAL A 45 -5.65 8.50 10.63
CA VAL A 45 -5.74 9.48 11.73
C VAL A 45 -6.91 10.42 11.53
N ASP A 46 -7.44 10.94 12.64
CA ASP A 46 -8.43 12.00 12.61
C ASP A 46 -7.80 13.40 12.46
N GLY A 47 -8.64 14.44 12.45
CA GLY A 47 -8.18 15.83 12.34
C GLY A 47 -7.32 16.33 13.51
N ALA A 48 -7.34 15.65 14.67
CA ALA A 48 -6.46 15.94 15.78
C ALA A 48 -5.10 15.21 15.67
N GLY A 49 -4.94 14.34 14.67
CA GLY A 49 -3.78 13.46 14.54
C GLY A 49 -3.84 12.23 15.45
N GLU A 50 -5.00 11.91 16.04
CA GLU A 50 -5.16 10.71 16.85
C GLU A 50 -5.30 9.47 15.94
N PRO A 51 -4.55 8.38 16.20
CA PRO A 51 -4.70 7.13 15.44
C PRO A 51 -6.09 6.50 15.61
N VAL A 52 -6.73 6.22 14.48
CA VAL A 52 -8.00 5.48 14.38
C VAL A 52 -7.74 4.00 14.08
N TRP A 53 -6.79 3.74 13.19
CA TRP A 53 -6.39 2.40 12.76
C TRP A 53 -4.90 2.37 12.41
N ILE A 54 -4.25 1.23 12.67
CA ILE A 54 -2.84 0.99 12.37
C ILE A 54 -2.66 -0.45 11.90
N GLU A 55 -1.85 -0.62 10.86
CA GLU A 55 -1.33 -1.90 10.39
C GLU A 55 0.18 -1.75 10.12
N GLU A 56 1.01 -2.33 10.99
CA GLU A 56 2.47 -2.34 10.88
C GLU A 56 2.92 -3.24 9.72
N ASP A 57 3.98 -2.86 9.01
CA ASP A 57 4.53 -3.71 7.96
C ASP A 57 4.91 -5.09 8.53
N SER A 58 4.52 -6.16 7.83
CA SER A 58 4.66 -7.54 8.33
C SER A 58 6.11 -8.00 8.48
N ASP A 59 7.03 -7.28 7.84
CA ASP A 59 8.47 -7.47 7.93
C ASP A 59 9.16 -6.14 8.30
N PRO A 60 9.32 -5.87 9.61
CA PRO A 60 10.01 -4.66 10.07
C PRO A 60 11.51 -4.65 9.76
N ASP A 61 12.09 -5.78 9.33
CA ASP A 61 13.52 -5.91 9.01
C ASP A 61 13.84 -5.55 7.54
N GLY A 62 12.83 -5.25 6.71
CA GLY A 62 12.98 -4.33 5.57
C GLY A 62 12.72 -4.87 4.16
N ASP A 63 12.37 -6.14 3.97
CA ASP A 63 12.17 -6.67 2.62
C ASP A 63 10.73 -6.49 2.11
N THR A 64 9.75 -6.23 2.99
CA THR A 64 8.34 -6.04 2.59
C THR A 64 7.78 -4.72 3.10
N ALA A 65 7.22 -3.90 2.21
CA ALA A 65 6.62 -2.61 2.54
C ALA A 65 5.24 -2.41 1.89
N GLY A 66 4.33 -1.72 2.59
CA GLY A 66 3.00 -1.38 2.06
C GLY A 66 2.90 -0.01 1.38
N TRP A 67 2.53 0.11 0.11
CA TRP A 67 2.39 1.39 -0.63
C TRP A 67 0.94 1.67 -1.06
N ASP A 68 0.63 2.93 -1.39
CA ASP A 68 -0.68 3.33 -1.96
C ASP A 68 -1.90 3.01 -1.05
N LEU A 69 -1.78 3.30 0.26
CA LEU A 69 -2.91 3.16 1.18
C LEU A 69 -4.01 4.16 0.84
N ARG A 70 -5.19 3.66 0.46
CA ARG A 70 -6.35 4.49 0.13
C ARG A 70 -7.67 3.73 0.21
N VAL A 71 -8.75 4.49 0.26
CA VAL A 71 -10.12 3.96 0.11
C VAL A 71 -10.47 3.84 -1.36
N GLN A 72 -11.09 2.74 -1.75
CA GLN A 72 -11.67 2.51 -3.08
C GLN A 72 -13.09 1.95 -2.95
N ASP A 73 -13.87 1.98 -4.02
CA ASP A 73 -15.16 1.30 -4.10
C ASP A 73 -14.97 -0.10 -4.69
N TYR A 74 -15.49 -1.11 -4.02
CA TYR A 74 -15.59 -2.47 -4.55
C TYR A 74 -17.01 -2.97 -4.40
N GLN A 75 -17.71 -3.11 -5.53
CA GLN A 75 -19.11 -3.56 -5.58
C GLN A 75 -20.07 -2.68 -4.76
N GLY A 76 -19.85 -1.37 -4.72
CA GLY A 76 -20.68 -0.44 -3.96
C GLY A 76 -20.38 -0.39 -2.46
N GLN A 77 -19.27 -1.00 -2.02
CA GLN A 77 -18.79 -0.97 -0.65
C GLN A 77 -17.42 -0.30 -0.61
N GLU A 78 -17.21 0.57 0.37
CA GLU A 78 -15.89 1.15 0.65
C GLU A 78 -14.96 0.05 1.13
N VAL A 79 -13.78 -0.02 0.52
CA VAL A 79 -12.70 -0.95 0.89
C VAL A 79 -11.41 -0.18 1.08
N LEU A 80 -10.58 -0.66 2.00
CA LEU A 80 -9.22 -0.17 2.16
C LEU A 80 -8.28 -1.01 1.28
N THR A 81 -7.43 -0.35 0.50
CA THR A 81 -6.47 -1.03 -0.37
C THR A 81 -5.06 -0.53 -0.14
N TRP A 82 -4.07 -1.41 -0.31
CA TRP A 82 -2.66 -1.05 -0.46
C TRP A 82 -1.92 -2.12 -1.25
N TRP A 83 -0.81 -1.75 -1.89
CA TRP A 83 0.15 -2.69 -2.43
C TRP A 83 1.10 -3.17 -1.32
N GLU A 84 1.50 -4.45 -1.31
CA GLU A 84 2.44 -5.01 -0.35
C GLU A 84 3.44 -5.96 -1.04
N GLY A 85 4.73 -5.67 -0.89
CA GLY A 85 5.79 -6.48 -1.49
C GLY A 85 7.19 -5.93 -1.31
N THR A 86 8.10 -6.46 -2.10
CA THR A 86 9.53 -6.13 -2.07
C THR A 86 9.87 -5.10 -3.14
N VAL A 87 10.74 -4.16 -2.79
CA VAL A 87 11.19 -3.09 -3.67
C VAL A 87 12.70 -3.21 -3.88
N ASP A 88 13.10 -3.65 -5.07
CA ASP A 88 14.49 -3.69 -5.52
C ASP A 88 14.65 -2.72 -6.70
N THR A 89 14.96 -1.47 -6.39
CA THR A 89 14.88 -0.35 -7.35
C THR A 89 15.64 -0.66 -8.66
N PRO A 90 14.99 -0.55 -9.84
CA PRO A 90 13.71 0.12 -10.10
C PRO A 90 12.48 -0.80 -10.07
N LEU A 91 12.63 -2.07 -9.72
CA LEU A 91 11.58 -3.08 -9.75
C LEU A 91 10.88 -3.18 -8.39
N ALA A 92 9.59 -3.49 -8.45
CA ALA A 92 8.79 -3.85 -7.30
C ALA A 92 7.98 -5.11 -7.63
N GLU A 93 7.93 -6.03 -6.69
CA GLU A 93 7.18 -7.28 -6.81
C GLU A 93 6.30 -7.51 -5.57
N GLY A 94 4.99 -7.48 -5.78
CA GLY A 94 4.02 -7.59 -4.71
C GLY A 94 2.63 -7.95 -5.16
N GLU A 95 1.69 -7.70 -4.25
CA GLU A 95 0.26 -7.97 -4.40
C GLU A 95 -0.53 -6.82 -3.78
N VAL A 96 -1.79 -6.67 -4.16
CA VAL A 96 -2.69 -5.68 -3.58
C VAL A 96 -3.56 -6.33 -2.53
N VAL A 97 -3.53 -5.80 -1.31
CA VAL A 97 -4.35 -6.24 -0.19
C VAL A 97 -5.63 -5.41 -0.16
N ILE A 98 -6.77 -6.06 0.13
CA ILE A 98 -8.08 -5.42 0.19
C ILE A 98 -8.76 -5.82 1.50
N LEU A 99 -9.12 -4.81 2.29
CA LEU A 99 -9.87 -4.93 3.54
C LEU A 99 -11.26 -4.32 3.38
N ASP A 100 -12.24 -4.88 4.09
CA ASP A 100 -13.56 -4.28 4.21
C ASP A 100 -13.62 -3.17 5.28
N ASP A 101 -14.81 -2.62 5.52
CA ASP A 101 -15.06 -1.56 6.50
C ASP A 101 -14.96 -2.03 7.97
N SER A 102 -14.86 -3.33 8.19
CA SER A 102 -14.53 -3.95 9.48
C SER A 102 -13.02 -4.18 9.67
N TYR A 103 -12.22 -3.78 8.69
CA TYR A 103 -10.77 -3.99 8.61
C TYR A 103 -10.38 -5.47 8.54
N GLU A 104 -11.25 -6.33 8.01
CA GLU A 104 -10.92 -7.73 7.74
C GLU A 104 -10.45 -7.90 6.29
N GLN A 105 -9.38 -8.67 6.08
CA GLN A 105 -8.86 -8.92 4.74
C GLN A 105 -9.82 -9.80 3.94
N ILE A 106 -10.40 -9.24 2.89
CA ILE A 106 -11.35 -9.91 2.01
C ILE A 106 -10.71 -10.42 0.72
N ALA A 107 -9.58 -9.84 0.30
CA ALA A 107 -8.83 -10.32 -0.85
C ALA A 107 -7.35 -9.94 -0.78
N ARG A 108 -6.55 -10.71 -1.52
CA ARG A 108 -5.18 -10.38 -1.92
C ARG A 108 -5.04 -10.71 -3.40
N VAL A 109 -4.62 -9.73 -4.19
CA VAL A 109 -4.68 -9.76 -5.66
C VAL A 109 -3.30 -9.54 -6.24
N GLY A 110 -2.79 -10.58 -6.90
CA GLY A 110 -1.57 -10.52 -7.72
C GLY A 110 -1.86 -10.59 -9.21
N THR A 111 -0.80 -10.73 -10.01
CA THR A 111 -0.87 -11.05 -11.43
C THR A 111 -1.42 -12.47 -11.65
N GLY A 112 -1.99 -12.71 -12.83
CA GLY A 112 -2.59 -13.98 -13.23
C GLY A 112 -2.15 -14.46 -14.61
N GLY A 113 -2.75 -15.57 -15.07
CA GLY A 113 -2.38 -16.21 -16.33
C GLY A 113 -1.04 -16.95 -16.23
N ASP A 114 -0.15 -16.74 -17.20
CA ASP A 114 1.18 -17.36 -17.24
C ASP A 114 2.25 -16.56 -16.48
N LEU A 115 1.88 -15.44 -15.86
CA LEU A 115 2.78 -14.63 -15.05
C LEU A 115 2.90 -15.20 -13.63
N PRO A 116 4.09 -15.13 -13.00
CA PRO A 116 4.21 -15.36 -11.56
C PRO A 116 3.27 -14.42 -10.80
N HIS A 117 2.76 -14.87 -9.64
CA HIS A 117 1.66 -14.17 -8.97
C HIS A 117 2.01 -12.78 -8.41
N ARG A 118 3.25 -12.59 -7.97
CA ARG A 118 3.67 -11.39 -7.24
C ARG A 118 4.32 -10.33 -8.12
N MET A 119 3.91 -10.21 -9.39
CA MET A 119 4.56 -9.28 -10.33
C MET A 119 3.91 -7.89 -10.38
N VAL A 120 3.00 -7.59 -9.45
CA VAL A 120 2.34 -6.28 -9.39
C VAL A 120 3.33 -5.23 -8.91
N ASP A 121 3.44 -4.13 -9.64
CA ASP A 121 4.21 -2.93 -9.30
C ASP A 121 3.47 -2.06 -8.27
N LEU A 122 4.22 -1.23 -7.55
CA LEU A 122 3.72 -0.41 -6.44
C LEU A 122 3.08 0.92 -6.84
N HIS A 123 3.19 1.38 -8.10
CA HIS A 123 2.87 2.77 -8.44
C HIS A 123 1.37 3.05 -8.62
N GLU A 124 0.55 2.05 -8.98
CA GLU A 124 -0.89 2.26 -9.17
C GLU A 124 -1.70 0.96 -9.02
N THR A 125 -2.80 1.04 -8.27
CA THR A 125 -3.73 -0.07 -8.03
C THR A 125 -5.18 0.43 -8.03
N THR A 126 -5.95 0.24 -9.11
CA THR A 126 -7.31 0.80 -9.22
C THR A 126 -8.39 -0.28 -9.28
N VAL A 127 -9.31 -0.31 -8.32
CA VAL A 127 -10.54 -1.10 -8.40
C VAL A 127 -11.48 -0.48 -9.42
N THR A 128 -12.01 -1.29 -10.33
CA THR A 128 -12.92 -0.84 -11.38
C THR A 128 -14.38 -1.11 -11.02
N GLU A 129 -15.30 -0.40 -11.68
CA GLU A 129 -16.75 -0.60 -11.54
C GLU A 129 -17.20 -2.04 -11.88
N GLU A 130 -16.39 -2.80 -12.63
CA GLU A 130 -16.66 -4.19 -13.01
C GLU A 130 -16.21 -5.20 -11.93
N GLY A 131 -15.71 -4.72 -10.78
CA GLY A 131 -15.19 -5.58 -9.72
C GLY A 131 -13.85 -6.24 -10.08
N THR A 132 -13.05 -5.61 -10.92
CA THR A 132 -11.69 -6.03 -11.26
C THR A 132 -10.66 -5.04 -10.72
N LEU A 133 -9.40 -5.44 -10.71
CA LEU A 133 -8.29 -4.58 -10.29
C LEU A 133 -7.37 -4.29 -11.49
N LEU A 134 -7.22 -3.01 -11.83
CA LEU A 134 -6.20 -2.53 -12.76
C LEU A 134 -4.88 -2.37 -12.02
N VAL A 135 -3.85 -3.03 -12.52
CA VAL A 135 -2.51 -3.04 -11.92
C VAL A 135 -1.44 -2.79 -12.97
N LEU A 136 -0.32 -2.25 -12.54
CA LEU A 136 0.94 -2.26 -13.30
C LEU A 136 1.74 -3.51 -12.94
N ALA A 137 2.54 -4.02 -13.87
CA ALA A 137 3.39 -5.18 -13.62
C ALA A 137 4.68 -5.12 -14.43
N TYR A 138 5.78 -5.51 -13.80
CA TYR A 138 7.05 -5.74 -14.50
C TYR A 138 7.17 -7.21 -14.86
N VAL A 139 7.38 -7.50 -16.15
CA VAL A 139 7.61 -8.87 -16.65
C VAL A 139 8.97 -8.91 -17.32
N PRO A 140 10.07 -9.00 -16.55
CA PRO A 140 11.40 -9.06 -17.12
C PRO A 140 11.53 -10.28 -18.04
N LYS A 141 12.22 -10.09 -19.16
CA LYS A 141 12.49 -11.15 -20.13
C LYS A 141 13.96 -11.18 -20.45
N GLN A 142 14.52 -12.37 -20.34
CA GLN A 142 15.89 -12.65 -20.75
C GLN A 142 16.14 -12.12 -22.16
N THR A 143 17.10 -11.20 -22.30
CA THR A 143 17.39 -10.50 -23.55
C THR A 143 18.89 -10.25 -23.69
N ASP A 144 19.42 -10.38 -24.91
CA ASP A 144 20.77 -9.92 -25.22
C ASP A 144 20.80 -8.39 -25.29
N LEU A 145 21.39 -7.76 -24.28
CA LEU A 145 21.47 -6.31 -24.15
C LEU A 145 22.77 -5.73 -24.73
N THR A 146 23.62 -6.53 -25.39
CA THR A 146 24.93 -6.07 -25.89
C THR A 146 24.82 -4.90 -26.88
N ALA A 147 23.75 -4.82 -27.65
CA ALA A 147 23.48 -3.68 -28.55
C ALA A 147 23.33 -2.34 -27.80
N PHE A 148 23.02 -2.38 -26.51
CA PHE A 148 22.90 -1.23 -25.61
C PHE A 148 24.05 -1.16 -24.58
N GLY A 149 25.08 -2.01 -24.73
CA GLY A 149 26.22 -2.09 -23.81
C GLY A 149 25.98 -2.92 -22.55
N GLY A 150 24.90 -3.69 -22.49
CA GLY A 150 24.60 -4.61 -21.39
C GLY A 150 25.12 -6.04 -21.59
N GLU A 151 24.71 -6.94 -20.69
CA GLU A 151 25.08 -8.36 -20.72
C GLU A 151 24.32 -9.13 -21.82
N THR A 152 24.91 -10.23 -22.31
CA THR A 152 24.26 -11.11 -23.30
C THR A 152 23.06 -11.87 -22.73
N ASP A 153 23.02 -11.98 -21.42
CA ASP A 153 22.02 -12.63 -20.58
C ASP A 153 21.47 -11.66 -19.53
N GLY A 154 21.10 -10.46 -19.98
CA GLY A 154 20.32 -9.50 -19.18
C GLY A 154 18.81 -9.75 -19.24
#